data_AF-E7N4Q3-F1
#
_entry.id   AF-E7N4Q3-F1
#
_cell.length_a   1.000
_cell.length_b   1.000
_cell.length_c   1.000
_cell.angle_alpha   90.00
_cell.angle_beta   90.00
_cell.angle_gamma   90.00
#
_symmetry.space_group_name_H-M   'P 1'
#
loop_
_entity.id
_entity.type
_entity.pdbx_description
1 polymer ?
#
loop_
_entity_poly.entity_id
_entity_poly.type
_entity_poly.pdbx_seq_one_letter_code
_entity_poly.pdbx_strand_id
1 'polypeptide(L)'
;MAKAAPLNKTVPITAFNRGKAGQIFSEVKRSGMAVVIKNNAPECVLLSPQQYEEMREELHEMQLARLAAERLRDFDAKKCIPFEEVCKNMGMSPAACEDGDEVVFE
;
A
#
# COMPACT_ATOMS: atom_id res chain seq x y z
N MET A 1 0.57 -12.31 -24.40
CA MET A 1 0.81 -11.05 -25.13
C MET A 1 1.01 -9.96 -24.08
N ALA A 2 2.20 -9.37 -23.99
CA ALA A 2 2.45 -8.28 -23.05
C ALA A 2 1.57 -7.10 -23.43
N LYS A 3 0.56 -6.78 -22.60
CA LYS A 3 -0.24 -5.56 -22.73
C LYS A 3 0.76 -4.40 -22.68
N ALA A 4 0.87 -3.62 -23.76
CA ALA A 4 1.65 -2.39 -23.74
C ALA A 4 1.12 -1.53 -22.60
N ALA A 5 1.89 -1.42 -21.52
CA ALA A 5 1.54 -0.52 -20.43
C ALA A 5 1.48 0.90 -21.02
N PRO A 6 0.41 1.68 -20.74
CA PRO A 6 0.36 3.06 -21.17
C PRO A 6 1.65 3.76 -20.74
N LEU A 7 2.32 4.44 -21.66
CA LEU A 7 3.47 5.28 -21.32
C LEU A 7 3.04 6.27 -20.24
N ASN A 8 3.73 6.25 -19.10
CA ASN A 8 3.47 7.20 -18.02
C ASN A 8 3.54 8.62 -18.58
N LYS A 9 2.57 9.45 -18.22
CA LYS A 9 2.50 10.82 -18.72
C LYS A 9 3.78 11.56 -18.34
N THR A 10 4.45 12.19 -19.30
CA THR A 10 5.70 12.90 -19.05
C THR A 10 5.51 14.42 -19.00
N VAL A 11 6.22 15.10 -18.11
CA VAL A 11 6.19 16.56 -17.97
C VAL A 11 7.62 17.11 -18.00
N PRO A 12 7.98 18.01 -18.92
CA PRO A 12 9.31 18.61 -18.89
C PRO A 12 9.43 19.55 -17.69
N ILE A 13 10.60 19.55 -17.03
CA ILE A 13 10.87 20.43 -15.87
C ILE A 13 10.67 21.92 -16.19
N THR A 14 10.86 22.31 -17.45
CA THR A 14 10.64 23.68 -17.94
C THR A 14 9.19 24.14 -17.84
N ALA A 15 8.22 23.22 -17.79
CA ALA A 15 6.81 23.55 -17.58
C ALA A 15 6.54 24.11 -16.17
N PHE A 16 7.27 23.60 -15.15
CA PHE A 16 7.21 24.14 -13.79
C PHE A 16 7.71 25.58 -13.75
N ASN A 17 8.86 25.83 -14.39
CA ASN A 17 9.48 27.17 -14.44
C ASN A 17 8.62 28.19 -15.20
N ARG A 18 7.72 27.76 -16.09
CA ARG A 18 6.77 28.60 -16.83
C ARG A 18 5.44 28.82 -16.12
N GLY A 19 5.35 28.50 -14.82
CA GLY A 19 4.14 28.71 -14.02
C GLY A 19 3.01 27.69 -14.28
N LYS A 20 3.28 26.56 -14.95
CA LYS A 20 2.25 25.54 -15.23
C LYS A 20 2.01 24.57 -14.06
N ALA A 21 2.59 24.81 -12.88
CA ALA A 21 2.55 23.90 -11.74
C ALA A 21 1.11 23.52 -11.34
N GLY A 22 0.19 24.48 -11.24
CA GLY A 22 -1.21 24.20 -10.89
C GLY A 22 -1.94 23.29 -11.89
N GLN A 23 -1.69 23.48 -13.19
CA GLN A 23 -2.25 22.61 -14.24
C GLN A 23 -1.67 21.20 -14.16
N ILE A 24 -0.36 21.09 -13.93
CA ILE A 24 0.33 19.80 -13.78
C ILE A 24 -0.22 19.04 -12.58
N PHE A 25 -0.34 19.68 -11.41
CA PHE A 25 -0.86 19.01 -10.21
C PHE A 25 -2.33 18.60 -10.37
N SER A 26 -3.17 19.43 -10.99
CA SER A 26 -4.57 19.09 -11.28
C SER A 26 -4.69 17.88 -12.22
N GLU A 27 -3.74 17.76 -13.14
CA GLU A 27 -3.68 16.64 -14.05
C GLU A 27 -3.15 15.36 -13.39
N VAL A 28 -2.11 15.45 -12.56
CA VAL A 28 -1.62 14.32 -11.75
C VAL A 28 -2.71 13.82 -10.81
N LYS A 29 -3.48 14.73 -10.18
CA LYS A 29 -4.62 14.36 -9.34
C LYS A 29 -5.67 13.51 -10.07
N ARG A 30 -5.86 13.73 -11.38
CA ARG A 30 -6.82 12.96 -12.22
C ARG A 30 -6.21 11.71 -12.86
N SER A 31 -4.94 11.76 -13.25
CA SER A 31 -4.26 10.69 -13.97
C SER A 31 -3.48 9.73 -13.08
N GLY A 32 -3.33 10.03 -11.78
CA GLY A 32 -2.65 9.22 -10.79
C GLY A 32 -1.15 9.49 -10.71
N MET A 33 -0.47 9.66 -11.86
CA MET A 33 0.98 9.80 -11.89
C MET A 33 1.49 10.58 -13.11
N ALA A 34 2.65 11.24 -12.97
CA ALA A 34 3.42 11.74 -14.11
C ALA A 34 4.94 11.66 -13.84
N VAL A 35 5.74 11.52 -14.90
CA VAL A 35 7.21 11.49 -14.83
C VAL A 35 7.76 12.85 -15.27
N VAL A 36 8.56 13.48 -14.43
CA VAL A 36 9.26 14.73 -14.75
C VAL A 36 10.52 14.41 -15.54
N ILE A 37 10.69 15.09 -16.67
CA ILE A 37 11.85 14.96 -17.55
C ILE A 37 12.74 16.20 -17.46
N LYS A 38 14.05 16.00 -17.26
CA LYS A 38 15.08 17.05 -17.26
C LYS A 38 16.23 16.57 -18.13
N ASN A 39 16.69 17.40 -19.07
CA ASN A 39 17.75 17.05 -20.02
C ASN A 39 17.48 15.72 -20.77
N ASN A 40 16.23 15.48 -21.16
CA ASN A 40 15.77 14.24 -21.81
C ASN A 40 15.90 12.95 -20.96
N ALA A 41 16.14 13.08 -19.66
CA ALA A 41 16.18 11.98 -18.72
C ALA A 41 15.05 12.09 -17.67
N PRO A 42 14.49 10.96 -17.20
CA PRO A 42 13.60 10.96 -16.03
C PRO A 42 14.32 11.46 -14.78
N GLU A 43 13.76 12.47 -14.13
CA GLU A 43 14.32 13.07 -12.90
C GLU A 43 13.48 12.70 -11.67
N CYS A 44 12.16 12.69 -11.80
CA CYS A 44 11.24 12.56 -10.67
C CYS A 44 9.92 11.93 -11.11
N VAL A 45 9.23 11.22 -10.21
CA VAL A 45 7.86 10.77 -10.39
C VAL A 45 6.95 11.58 -9.47
N LEU A 46 5.90 12.15 -10.03
CA LEU A 46 4.82 12.82 -9.31
C LEU A 46 3.67 11.84 -9.17
N LEU A 47 3.12 11.75 -7.98
CA LEU A 47 1.97 10.91 -7.66
C LEU A 47 0.85 11.76 -7.11
N SER A 48 -0.39 11.39 -7.42
CA SER A 48 -1.52 11.92 -6.66
C SER A 48 -1.45 11.37 -5.22
N PRO A 49 -1.94 12.12 -4.23
CA PRO A 49 -1.99 11.61 -2.86
C PRO A 49 -2.74 10.28 -2.74
N GLN A 50 -3.84 10.13 -3.48
CA GLN A 50 -4.61 8.88 -3.53
C GLN A 50 -3.76 7.71 -4.06
N GLN A 51 -3.07 7.88 -5.19
CA GLN A 51 -2.25 6.82 -5.78
C GLN A 51 -1.10 6.43 -4.84
N TYR A 52 -0.51 7.41 -4.15
CA TYR A 52 0.52 7.14 -3.16
C TYR A 52 -0.01 6.28 -2.00
N GLU A 53 -1.19 6.60 -1.48
CA GLU A 53 -1.79 5.86 -0.37
C GLU A 53 -2.18 4.43 -0.79
N GLU A 54 -2.81 4.27 -1.95
CA GLU A 54 -3.19 2.96 -2.49
C GLU A 54 -1.96 2.05 -2.68
N MET A 55 -0.86 2.58 -3.24
CA MET A 55 0.38 1.81 -3.39
C MET A 55 1.01 1.44 -2.04
N ARG A 56 0.92 2.34 -1.06
CA ARG A 56 1.45 2.08 0.28
C ARG A 56 0.65 0.96 0.94
N GLU A 57 -0.68 1.01 0.83
CA GLU A 57 -1.57 -0.03 1.36
C GLU A 57 -1.33 -1.39 0.67
N GLU A 58 -1.26 -1.41 -0.66
CA GLU A 58 -0.97 -2.62 -1.42
C GLU A 58 0.38 -3.24 -1.02
N LEU A 59 1.40 -2.41 -0.77
CA LEU A 59 2.70 -2.88 -0.27
C LEU A 59 2.58 -3.52 1.12
N HIS A 60 1.79 -2.94 2.02
CA HIS A 60 1.55 -3.50 3.35
C HIS A 60 0.82 -4.84 3.25
N GLU A 61 -0.23 -4.92 2.44
CA GLU A 61 -0.96 -6.15 2.17
C GLU A 61 -0.06 -7.25 1.59
N MET A 62 0.80 -6.91 0.63
CA MET A 62 1.78 -7.86 0.07
C MET A 62 2.74 -8.39 1.12
N GLN A 63 3.20 -7.55 2.05
CA GLN A 63 4.09 -7.96 3.14
C GLN A 63 3.39 -8.90 4.12
N LEU A 64 2.13 -8.60 4.48
CA LEU A 64 1.30 -9.45 5.33
C LEU A 64 1.02 -10.79 4.67
N ALA A 65 0.64 -10.79 3.39
CA ALA A 65 0.41 -12.01 2.62
C ALA A 65 1.68 -12.87 2.52
N ARG A 66 2.84 -12.25 2.30
CA ARG A 66 4.14 -12.95 2.31
C ARG A 66 4.40 -13.61 3.66
N LEU A 67 4.22 -12.88 4.76
CA LEU A 67 4.42 -13.42 6.10
C LEU A 67 3.47 -14.58 6.41
N ALA A 68 2.20 -14.46 6.01
CA ALA A 68 1.24 -15.54 6.15
C ALA A 68 1.66 -16.77 5.35
N ALA A 69 2.11 -16.60 4.10
CA ALA A 69 2.62 -17.68 3.27
C ALA A 69 3.87 -18.35 3.86
N GLU A 70 4.78 -17.58 4.46
CA GLU A 70 5.95 -18.10 5.18
C GLU A 70 5.53 -18.94 6.39
N ARG A 71 4.58 -18.45 7.21
CA ARG A 71 4.06 -19.19 8.37
C ARG A 71 3.35 -20.49 7.96
N LEU A 72 2.62 -20.45 6.85
CA LEU A 72 1.90 -21.61 6.33
C LEU A 72 2.81 -22.67 5.72
N ARG A 73 4.00 -22.30 5.26
CA ARG A 73 4.95 -23.24 4.62
C ARG A 73 5.36 -24.38 5.55
N ASP A 74 5.63 -24.06 6.81
CA ASP A 74 6.07 -25.01 7.85
C ASP A 74 4.97 -25.25 8.90
N PHE A 75 3.70 -25.05 8.53
CA PHE A 75 2.57 -25.17 9.44
C PHE A 75 2.39 -26.62 9.91
N ASP A 76 2.29 -26.78 11.23
CA ASP A 76 2.00 -28.04 11.89
C ASP A 76 0.92 -27.80 12.95
N ALA A 77 -0.28 -28.34 12.71
CA ALA A 77 -1.42 -28.19 13.61
C ALA A 77 -1.14 -28.72 15.03
N LYS A 78 -0.19 -29.65 15.19
CA LYS A 78 0.20 -30.18 16.51
C LYS A 78 1.00 -29.19 17.35
N LYS A 79 1.58 -28.16 16.73
CA LYS A 79 2.32 -27.09 17.41
C LYS A 79 1.43 -25.89 17.75
N CYS A 80 0.16 -25.90 17.33
CA CYS A 80 -0.79 -24.87 17.71
C CYS A 80 -1.13 -24.99 19.19
N ILE A 81 -1.27 -23.84 19.86
CA ILE A 81 -1.77 -23.74 21.22
C ILE A 81 -3.25 -23.37 21.18
N PRO A 82 -4.08 -23.95 22.07
CA PRO A 82 -5.49 -23.61 22.15
C PRO A 82 -5.69 -22.17 22.67
N PHE A 83 -6.81 -21.55 22.30
CA PHE A 83 -7.10 -20.16 22.62
C PHE A 83 -7.09 -19.88 24.13
N GLU A 84 -7.62 -20.80 24.93
CA GLU A 84 -7.68 -20.71 26.39
C GLU A 84 -6.28 -20.63 27.01
N GLU A 85 -5.31 -21.33 26.44
CA GLU A 85 -3.91 -21.29 26.88
C GLU A 85 -3.25 -19.96 26.52
N VAL A 86 -3.56 -19.38 25.35
CA VAL A 86 -3.12 -18.03 24.96
C VAL A 86 -3.65 -16.99 25.95
N CYS A 87 -4.96 -17.01 26.25
CA CYS A 87 -5.59 -16.11 27.21
C CYS A 87 -4.92 -16.20 28.59
N LYS A 88 -4.69 -17.42 29.08
CA LYS A 88 -4.01 -17.66 30.35
C LYS A 88 -2.58 -17.08 30.36
N ASN A 89 -1.82 -17.27 29.28
CA ASN A 89 -0.45 -16.75 29.16
C ASN A 89 -0.40 -15.22 29.12
N MET A 90 -1.45 -14.58 28.59
CA MET A 90 -1.58 -13.12 28.52
C MET A 90 -2.26 -12.50 29.76
N GLY A 91 -2.64 -13.32 30.76
CA GLY A 91 -3.35 -12.84 31.96
C GLY A 91 -4.78 -12.36 31.68
N MET A 92 -5.38 -12.83 30.57
CA MET A 92 -6.72 -12.45 30.13
C MET A 92 -7.74 -13.56 30.40
N SER A 93 -8.98 -13.17 30.69
CA SER A 93 -10.12 -14.10 30.71
C SER A 93 -10.66 -14.29 29.29
N PRO A 94 -10.89 -15.52 28.80
CA PRO A 94 -11.51 -15.75 27.49
C PRO A 94 -12.84 -15.02 27.30
N ALA A 95 -13.66 -14.93 28.36
CA ALA A 95 -14.95 -14.23 28.35
C ALA A 95 -14.82 -12.71 28.11
N ALA A 96 -13.67 -12.10 28.42
CA ALA A 96 -13.44 -10.68 28.17
C ALA A 96 -13.35 -10.34 26.67
N CYS A 97 -13.15 -11.35 25.81
CA CYS A 97 -13.12 -11.20 24.36
C CYS A 97 -14.48 -11.44 23.71
N GLU A 98 -15.47 -11.99 24.42
CA GLU A 98 -16.83 -12.24 23.90
C GLU A 98 -17.70 -10.96 23.93
N ASP A 99 -17.42 -10.06 24.87
CA ASP A 99 -18.10 -8.77 25.03
C ASP A 99 -17.50 -7.64 24.16
N GLY A 100 -16.52 -7.95 23.31
CA GLY A 100 -15.88 -6.98 22.43
C GLY A 100 -16.78 -6.58 21.26
N ASP A 101 -17.00 -5.28 21.06
CA ASP A 101 -17.67 -4.77 19.86
C ASP A 101 -16.88 -5.17 18.59
N GLU A 102 -17.60 -5.45 17.50
CA GLU A 102 -16.98 -5.77 16.20
C GLU A 102 -16.12 -4.59 15.74
N VAL A 103 -14.83 -4.84 15.54
CA VAL A 103 -13.90 -3.80 15.07
C VAL A 103 -14.22 -3.48 13.62
N VAL A 104 -14.82 -2.32 13.39
CA VAL A 104 -15.02 -1.77 12.04
C VAL A 104 -13.70 -1.18 11.58
N PHE A 105 -13.07 -1.82 10.58
CA PHE A 105 -11.94 -1.24 9.88
C PHE A 105 -12.48 -0.24 8.84
N GLU A 106 -12.09 1.04 8.96
CA GLU A 106 -12.34 2.08 7.94
C GLU A 106 -11.38 1.96 6.75
#